data_AF-A0A523VS33-F1
#
_entry.id   AF-A0A523VS33-F1
#
_cell.length_a   1.000
_cell.length_b   1.000
_cell.length_c   1.000
_cell.angle_alpha   90.00
_cell.angle_beta   90.00
_cell.angle_gamma   90.00
#
_symmetry.space_group_name_H-M   'P 1'
#
loop_
_entity.id
_entity.type
_entity.pdbx_description
1 polymer ?
#
loop_
_entity_poly.entity_id
_entity_poly.type
_entity_poly.pdbx_seq_one_letter_code
_entity_poly.pdbx_strand_id
1 'polypeptide(L)'
;MRISNNEQNSYKEYKFNEWTVKDLRDFASKNSIKIPSKAKKKDIVELLQNVVSHPDFIDRSQEPEKLEEELIAGFDDEEDLALLRKEKVVLKFWQKPPFSSLLDSELAKESEIAFYDLAKLVDTFFDKMLHEDLINYKISGIALKTSATLHHYKISSIIKEEEQIQKREELERFRRKHSRTIPKALPQPISPKMQIATKEELFDAMRSAIIEVMQNKEKLRRRKMRRDELKQQKIQMKSKAQLPKELLKHISGREQTVEELHESWYNRIKATIKLNNNESNFFDLANIIKDEEKSRLGRKFSLVRMFLALMFLSTGNKLILSQDEDFQNISIDIK
;
A
#
# COMPACT_ATOMS: atom_id res chain seq x y z
N MET A 1 -4.58 -2.65 -45.09
CA MET A 1 -5.01 -1.41 -44.41
C MET A 1 -4.25 -1.31 -43.10
N ARG A 2 -3.24 -0.42 -43.03
CA ARG A 2 -2.52 -0.11 -41.78
C ARG A 2 -3.26 1.05 -41.12
N ILE A 3 -3.79 0.82 -39.93
CA ILE A 3 -4.49 1.84 -39.16
C ILE A 3 -3.42 2.73 -38.53
N SER A 4 -3.42 3.99 -38.98
CA SER A 4 -2.62 5.09 -38.49
C SER A 4 -3.18 5.61 -37.17
N ASN A 5 -2.54 5.29 -36.05
CA ASN A 5 -2.76 5.99 -34.79
C ASN A 5 -1.79 7.18 -34.73
N ASN A 6 -2.16 8.28 -35.40
CA ASN A 6 -1.59 9.60 -35.14
C ASN A 6 -2.67 10.43 -34.45
N GLU A 7 -2.86 10.19 -33.16
CA GLU A 7 -3.65 11.05 -32.29
C GLU A 7 -2.71 11.84 -31.37
N GLN A 8 -2.49 13.10 -31.78
CA GLN A 8 -2.38 14.27 -30.91
C GLN A 8 -1.31 14.22 -29.80
N ASN A 9 -0.04 14.39 -30.19
CA ASN A 9 0.93 15.04 -29.32
C ASN A 9 0.49 16.51 -29.14
N SER A 10 -0.24 16.81 -28.07
CA SER A 10 -0.48 18.19 -27.66
C SER A 10 0.86 18.79 -27.27
N TYR A 11 1.42 19.66 -28.12
CA TYR A 11 2.57 20.48 -27.78
C TYR A 11 2.19 21.39 -26.60
N LYS A 12 2.46 20.94 -25.38
CA LYS A 12 2.38 21.80 -24.19
C LYS A 12 3.59 22.73 -24.25
N GLU A 13 3.36 23.99 -24.55
CA GLU A 13 4.39 25.02 -24.47
C GLU A 13 4.74 25.29 -23.00
N TYR A 14 5.87 24.76 -22.54
CA TYR A 14 6.40 25.07 -21.21
C TYR A 14 7.06 26.46 -21.23
N LYS A 15 6.59 27.39 -20.38
CA LYS A 15 7.19 28.72 -20.19
C LYS A 15 8.35 28.70 -19.19
N PHE A 16 9.48 28.07 -19.57
CA PHE A 16 10.66 27.94 -18.72
C PHE A 16 11.30 29.28 -18.27
N ASN A 17 10.95 30.39 -18.92
CA ASN A 17 11.44 31.74 -18.56
C ASN A 17 10.95 32.20 -17.17
N GLU A 18 9.74 31.77 -16.78
CA GLU A 18 9.09 32.17 -15.53
C GLU A 18 9.59 31.37 -14.32
N TRP A 19 10.25 30.23 -14.54
CA TRP A 19 10.67 29.32 -13.48
C TRP A 19 11.96 29.75 -12.78
N THR A 20 12.13 29.35 -11.51
CA THR A 20 13.39 29.58 -10.79
C THR A 20 14.46 28.56 -11.21
N VAL A 21 15.74 28.88 -10.96
CA VAL A 21 16.85 27.96 -11.25
C VAL A 21 16.72 26.63 -10.50
N LYS A 22 16.05 26.66 -9.33
CA LYS A 22 15.79 25.45 -8.53
C LYS A 22 14.75 24.56 -9.22
N ASP A 23 13.65 25.14 -9.68
CA ASP A 23 12.57 24.40 -10.34
C ASP A 23 13.03 23.78 -11.67
N LEU A 24 13.87 24.50 -12.43
CA LEU A 24 14.47 24.00 -13.66
C LEU A 24 15.42 22.80 -13.41
N ARG A 25 16.16 22.82 -12.29
CA ARG A 25 17.04 21.72 -11.89
C ARG A 25 16.26 20.52 -11.36
N ASP A 26 15.19 20.75 -10.62
CA ASP A 26 14.31 19.70 -10.11
C ASP A 26 13.60 18.99 -11.29
N PHE A 27 13.10 19.74 -12.28
CA PHE A 27 12.54 19.18 -13.51
C PHE A 27 13.56 18.37 -14.31
N ALA A 28 14.77 18.89 -14.48
CA ALA A 28 15.86 18.17 -15.15
C ALA A 28 16.26 16.89 -14.41
N SER A 29 16.28 16.90 -13.07
CA SER A 29 16.61 15.72 -12.27
C SER A 29 15.57 14.61 -12.44
N LYS A 30 14.28 14.95 -12.43
CA LYS A 30 13.17 14.00 -12.63
C LYS A 30 13.19 13.40 -14.03
N ASN A 31 13.55 14.20 -15.02
CA ASN A 31 13.65 13.78 -16.42
C ASN A 31 15.03 13.26 -16.83
N SER A 32 15.95 13.04 -15.86
CA SER A 32 17.30 12.49 -16.10
C SER A 32 18.19 13.33 -17.05
N ILE A 33 17.98 14.65 -17.09
CA ILE A 33 18.75 15.61 -17.90
C ILE A 33 19.94 16.13 -17.09
N LYS A 34 21.17 15.99 -17.61
CA LYS A 34 22.40 16.45 -16.94
C LYS A 34 22.61 17.94 -17.17
N ILE A 35 22.53 18.74 -16.10
CA ILE A 35 22.84 20.18 -16.12
C ILE A 35 24.23 20.43 -15.50
N PRO A 36 25.12 21.22 -16.13
CA PRO A 36 26.39 21.64 -15.53
C PRO A 36 26.18 22.50 -14.28
N SER A 37 26.98 22.29 -13.23
CA SER A 37 26.81 22.95 -11.92
C SER A 37 26.93 24.49 -11.96
N LYS A 38 27.69 25.05 -12.92
CA LYS A 38 27.93 26.49 -13.11
C LYS A 38 27.09 27.14 -14.24
N ALA A 39 26.13 26.42 -14.84
CA ALA A 39 25.34 26.96 -15.96
C ALA A 39 24.46 28.14 -15.53
N LYS A 40 24.38 29.18 -16.38
CA LYS A 40 23.50 30.33 -16.14
C LYS A 40 22.05 29.95 -16.44
N LYS A 41 21.07 30.70 -15.87
CA LYS A 41 19.63 30.44 -16.08
C LYS A 41 19.25 30.38 -17.57
N LYS A 42 19.84 31.25 -18.40
CA LYS A 42 19.56 31.29 -19.85
C LYS A 42 19.98 29.98 -20.54
N ASP A 43 21.19 29.50 -20.27
CA ASP A 43 21.74 28.27 -20.84
C ASP A 43 20.92 27.02 -20.43
N ILE A 44 20.40 27.02 -19.20
CA ILE A 44 19.52 25.93 -18.70
C ILE A 44 18.18 25.93 -19.43
N VAL A 45 17.61 27.12 -19.66
CA VAL A 45 16.33 27.25 -20.38
C VAL A 45 16.47 26.81 -21.83
N GLU A 46 17.54 27.21 -22.52
CA GLU A 46 17.81 26.80 -23.91
C GLU A 46 18.01 25.28 -24.02
N LEU A 47 18.72 24.67 -23.07
CA LEU A 47 18.92 23.22 -23.02
C LEU A 47 17.60 22.48 -22.80
N LEU A 48 16.73 22.97 -21.90
CA LEU A 48 15.42 22.35 -21.65
C LEU A 48 14.44 22.54 -22.83
N GLN A 49 14.46 23.69 -23.50
CA GLN A 49 13.66 23.91 -24.72
C GLN A 49 14.09 22.98 -25.86
N ASN A 50 15.39 22.73 -26.01
CA ASN A 50 15.92 21.80 -26.99
C ASN A 50 15.56 20.34 -26.66
N VAL A 51 15.60 19.96 -25.38
CA VAL A 51 15.26 18.57 -24.97
C VAL A 51 13.77 18.29 -25.10
N VAL A 52 12.91 19.26 -24.76
CA VAL A 52 11.45 19.11 -24.83
C VAL A 52 10.91 19.21 -26.26
N SER A 53 11.63 19.86 -27.18
CA SER A 53 11.25 19.92 -28.59
C SER A 53 11.55 18.63 -29.37
N HIS A 54 12.28 17.67 -28.79
CA HIS A 54 12.49 16.37 -29.41
C HIS A 54 11.22 15.51 -29.39
N PRO A 55 10.84 14.87 -30.52
CA PRO A 55 9.60 14.10 -30.66
C PRO A 55 9.54 12.85 -29.76
N ASP A 56 10.68 12.39 -29.24
CA ASP A 56 10.81 11.21 -28.37
C ASP A 56 10.84 11.56 -26.87
N PHE A 57 10.63 12.83 -26.50
CA PHE A 57 10.66 13.25 -25.11
C PHE A 57 9.40 12.81 -24.35
N ILE A 58 9.58 12.00 -23.31
CA ILE A 58 8.52 11.55 -22.40
C ILE A 58 8.74 12.26 -21.05
N ASP A 59 7.78 13.08 -20.62
CA ASP A 59 7.83 13.80 -19.34
C ASP A 59 7.55 12.84 -18.17
N ARG A 60 8.60 12.40 -17.49
CA ARG A 60 8.55 11.50 -16.32
C ARG A 60 8.10 12.20 -15.04
N SER A 61 7.87 13.51 -15.06
CA SER A 61 7.39 14.26 -13.90
C SER A 61 5.90 14.04 -13.58
N GLN A 62 5.15 13.36 -14.47
CA GLN A 62 3.72 13.08 -14.32
C GLN A 62 3.37 11.62 -13.98
N GLU A 63 4.34 10.70 -13.92
CA GLU A 63 4.04 9.32 -13.51
C GLU A 63 3.79 9.27 -12.00
N PRO A 64 2.61 8.80 -11.54
CA PRO A 64 2.36 8.60 -10.12
C PRO A 64 3.28 7.47 -9.62
N GLU A 65 4.12 7.79 -8.64
CA GLU A 65 4.93 6.83 -7.89
C GLU A 65 4.02 5.71 -7.37
N LYS A 66 4.10 4.53 -7.98
CA LYS A 66 3.61 3.28 -7.40
C LYS A 66 4.52 2.96 -6.21
N LEU A 67 4.19 3.50 -5.06
CA LEU A 67 4.79 3.12 -3.77
C LEU A 67 3.94 1.98 -3.19
N GLU A 68 4.63 0.88 -2.93
CA GLU A 68 4.13 -0.38 -2.41
C GLU A 68 3.42 -0.18 -1.06
N GLU A 69 2.20 -0.72 -0.95
CA GLU A 69 1.38 -0.71 0.25
C GLU A 69 1.85 -1.79 1.23
N GLU A 70 2.67 -1.42 2.21
CA GLU A 70 2.86 -2.24 3.41
C GLU A 70 1.75 -1.94 4.43
N LEU A 71 0.88 -2.92 4.64
CA LEU A 71 -0.11 -2.97 5.72
C LEU A 71 0.59 -3.28 7.04
N ILE A 72 0.74 -2.29 7.91
CA ILE A 72 0.97 -2.52 9.35
C ILE A 72 -0.29 -2.09 10.09
N ALA A 73 -1.00 -3.07 10.64
CA ALA A 73 -2.14 -2.90 11.53
C ALA A 73 -1.66 -2.30 12.86
N GLY A 74 -2.10 -1.08 13.17
CA GLY A 74 -2.04 -0.52 14.51
C GLY A 74 -3.29 -0.95 15.26
N PHE A 75 -3.09 -1.72 16.32
CA PHE A 75 -4.04 -2.00 17.39
C PHE A 75 -4.51 -0.68 18.03
N ASP A 76 -5.82 -0.47 18.12
CA ASP A 76 -6.45 0.45 19.08
C ASP A 76 -7.31 -0.43 20.01
N ASP A 77 -6.86 -0.56 21.26
CA ASP A 77 -7.21 -1.64 22.20
C ASP A 77 -8.57 -1.50 22.94
N GLU A 78 -9.46 -0.57 22.57
CA GLU A 78 -10.66 -0.29 23.39
C GLU A 78 -12.04 -0.50 22.71
N GLU A 79 -12.14 -0.67 21.38
CA GLU A 79 -13.44 -0.88 20.70
C GLU A 79 -13.71 -2.33 20.27
N ASP A 80 -12.72 -3.23 20.37
CA ASP A 80 -12.78 -4.57 19.74
C ASP A 80 -13.40 -5.69 20.59
N LEU A 81 -13.77 -5.44 21.86
CA LEU A 81 -14.39 -6.46 22.71
C LEU A 81 -15.77 -6.93 22.20
N ALA A 82 -16.47 -6.10 21.40
CA ALA A 82 -17.76 -6.44 20.83
C ALA A 82 -17.67 -7.24 19.51
N LEU A 83 -16.53 -7.19 18.81
CA LEU A 83 -16.32 -7.89 17.52
C LEU A 83 -15.76 -9.32 17.67
N LEU A 84 -15.38 -9.72 18.89
CA LEU A 84 -14.85 -11.05 19.20
C LEU A 84 -15.89 -12.18 19.26
N ARG A 85 -17.19 -11.87 19.11
CA ARG A 85 -18.24 -12.88 18.88
C ARG A 85 -18.51 -13.14 17.39
N LYS A 86 -17.51 -13.00 16.53
CA LYS A 86 -17.57 -13.62 15.19
C LYS A 86 -17.45 -15.13 15.36
N GLU A 87 -18.43 -15.86 14.85
CA GLU A 87 -18.36 -17.31 14.71
C GLU A 87 -17.00 -17.68 14.12
N LYS A 88 -16.27 -18.56 14.82
CA LYS A 88 -14.91 -18.95 14.44
C LYS A 88 -14.96 -19.61 13.06
N VAL A 89 -14.68 -18.84 12.00
CA VAL A 89 -14.38 -19.40 10.69
C VAL A 89 -13.20 -20.34 10.91
N VAL A 90 -13.39 -21.63 10.70
CA VAL A 90 -12.35 -22.63 10.89
C VAL A 90 -11.31 -22.40 9.80
N LEU A 91 -10.29 -21.62 10.11
CA LEU A 91 -9.13 -21.42 9.25
C LEU A 91 -8.56 -22.79 8.88
N LYS A 92 -8.31 -23.01 7.59
CA LYS A 92 -7.67 -24.23 7.09
C LYS A 92 -6.25 -24.33 7.65
N PHE A 93 -5.69 -25.54 7.76
CA PHE A 93 -4.40 -25.71 8.44
C PHE A 93 -3.26 -24.95 7.75
N TRP A 94 -3.29 -24.80 6.42
CA TRP A 94 -2.27 -24.04 5.67
C TRP A 94 -2.34 -22.52 5.87
N GLN A 95 -3.47 -21.99 6.35
CA GLN A 95 -3.60 -20.57 6.72
C GLN A 95 -3.14 -20.30 8.16
N LYS A 96 -2.96 -21.36 8.96
CA LYS A 96 -2.48 -21.24 10.32
C LYS A 96 -0.94 -21.18 10.31
N PRO A 97 -0.33 -20.31 11.14
CA PRO A 97 1.10 -20.44 11.42
C PRO A 97 1.35 -21.82 12.05
N PRO A 98 2.44 -22.53 11.72
CA PRO A 98 3.63 -22.11 10.97
C PRO A 98 3.54 -22.24 9.43
N PHE A 99 2.53 -22.91 8.90
CA PHE A 99 2.45 -23.30 7.48
C PHE A 99 2.14 -22.14 6.53
N SER A 100 1.55 -21.06 7.04
CA SER A 100 1.30 -19.84 6.28
C SER A 100 2.59 -19.24 5.71
N SER A 101 3.72 -19.43 6.39
CA SER A 101 5.04 -18.99 5.91
C SER A 101 5.45 -19.65 4.60
N LEU A 102 5.00 -20.88 4.32
CA LEU A 102 5.28 -21.55 3.05
C LEU A 102 4.47 -20.98 1.88
N LEU A 103 3.48 -20.13 2.13
CA LEU A 103 2.66 -19.56 1.05
C LEU A 103 3.27 -18.29 0.46
N ASP A 104 4.18 -17.64 1.20
CA ASP A 104 4.80 -16.40 0.78
C ASP A 104 6.32 -16.44 0.94
N SER A 105 7.03 -16.26 -0.18
CA SER A 105 8.49 -16.31 -0.22
C SER A 105 9.16 -15.11 0.45
N GLU A 106 8.47 -13.97 0.57
CA GLU A 106 9.06 -12.77 1.16
C GLU A 106 8.98 -12.85 2.69
N LEU A 107 7.81 -13.20 3.20
CA LEU A 107 7.55 -13.45 4.62
C LEU A 107 8.42 -14.60 5.18
N ALA A 108 8.72 -15.60 4.36
CA ALA A 108 9.62 -16.70 4.73
C ALA A 108 11.11 -16.32 4.76
N LYS A 109 11.54 -15.30 4.01
CA LYS A 109 12.93 -14.80 4.06
C LYS A 109 13.18 -13.93 5.28
N GLU A 110 12.17 -13.17 5.68
CA GLU A 110 12.26 -12.26 6.84
C GLU A 110 12.11 -12.98 8.18
N SER A 111 11.40 -14.11 8.18
CA SER A 111 11.21 -14.90 9.38
C SER A 111 12.40 -15.80 9.70
N GLU A 112 12.69 -15.98 10.98
CA GLU A 112 13.69 -16.92 11.51
C GLU A 112 13.41 -18.40 11.13
N ILE A 113 12.24 -18.66 10.50
CA ILE A 113 11.78 -19.97 10.05
C ILE A 113 12.71 -20.57 8.98
N ALA A 114 13.33 -19.73 8.13
CA ALA A 114 14.34 -20.17 7.16
C ALA A 114 15.55 -20.87 7.83
N PHE A 115 15.81 -20.57 9.11
CA PHE A 115 16.94 -21.08 9.85
C PHE A 115 16.60 -22.30 10.72
N TYR A 116 15.34 -22.46 11.15
CA TYR A 116 15.05 -23.37 12.27
C TYR A 116 14.74 -24.83 11.86
N ASP A 117 13.90 -25.12 10.85
CA ASP A 117 13.75 -26.47 10.26
C ASP A 117 12.83 -26.51 9.03
N LEU A 118 13.25 -25.94 7.90
CA LEU A 118 12.42 -25.91 6.68
C LEU A 118 12.03 -27.31 6.20
N ALA A 119 12.93 -28.30 6.33
CA ALA A 119 12.70 -29.67 5.86
C ALA A 119 11.56 -30.33 6.64
N LYS A 120 11.62 -30.33 7.98
CA LYS A 120 10.52 -30.88 8.80
C LYS A 120 9.21 -30.11 8.60
N LEU A 121 9.26 -28.79 8.41
CA LEU A 121 8.07 -28.00 8.15
C LEU A 121 7.39 -28.39 6.83
N VAL A 122 8.18 -28.64 5.79
CA VAL A 122 7.70 -29.04 4.47
C VAL A 122 7.12 -30.46 4.51
N ASP A 123 7.80 -31.40 5.17
CA ASP A 123 7.32 -32.77 5.32
C ASP A 123 5.99 -32.79 6.09
N THR A 124 5.92 -32.10 7.24
CA THR A 124 4.69 -32.00 8.03
C THR A 124 3.56 -31.24 7.32
N PHE A 125 3.90 -30.32 6.41
CA PHE A 125 2.92 -29.62 5.59
C PHE A 125 2.31 -30.57 4.55
N PHE A 126 3.13 -31.33 3.84
CA PHE A 126 2.65 -32.29 2.84
C PHE A 126 1.93 -33.47 3.47
N ASP A 127 2.37 -33.97 4.62
CA ASP A 127 1.64 -34.98 5.37
C ASP A 127 0.23 -34.49 5.72
N LYS A 128 0.11 -33.25 6.25
CA LYS A 128 -1.21 -32.67 6.56
C LYS A 128 -2.06 -32.38 5.32
N MET A 129 -1.45 -31.99 4.19
CA MET A 129 -2.15 -31.85 2.91
C MET A 129 -2.74 -33.18 2.43
N LEU A 130 -2.02 -34.29 2.62
CA LEU A 130 -2.45 -35.63 2.21
C LEU A 130 -3.56 -36.20 3.09
N HIS A 131 -3.64 -35.74 4.35
CA HIS A 131 -4.68 -36.16 5.30
C HIS A 131 -5.98 -35.35 5.17
N GLU A 132 -6.02 -34.28 4.37
CA GLU A 132 -7.26 -33.56 4.06
C GLU A 132 -8.07 -34.25 2.96
N ASP A 133 -9.41 -34.14 3.04
CA ASP A 133 -10.35 -34.74 2.08
C ASP A 133 -10.15 -34.28 0.63
N LEU A 134 -9.57 -33.09 0.43
CA LEU A 134 -9.37 -32.48 -0.89
C LEU A 134 -8.00 -31.79 -0.97
N ILE A 135 -7.07 -32.44 -1.69
CA ILE A 135 -5.74 -31.87 -1.96
C ILE A 135 -5.87 -30.66 -2.88
N ASN A 136 -5.44 -29.49 -2.41
CA ASN A 136 -5.37 -28.30 -3.24
C ASN A 136 -4.00 -28.20 -3.95
N TYR A 137 -3.94 -28.71 -5.19
CA TYR A 137 -2.71 -28.71 -6.00
C TYR A 137 -2.07 -27.33 -6.21
N LYS A 138 -2.88 -26.26 -6.20
CA LYS A 138 -2.38 -24.89 -6.36
C LYS A 138 -1.57 -24.47 -5.14
N ILE A 139 -2.05 -24.80 -3.95
CA ILE A 139 -1.41 -24.45 -2.67
C ILE A 139 -0.16 -25.29 -2.47
N SER A 140 -0.19 -26.60 -2.77
CA SER A 140 1.03 -27.43 -2.76
C SER A 140 2.08 -26.92 -3.74
N GLY A 141 1.66 -26.50 -4.94
CA GLY A 141 2.59 -25.97 -5.94
C GLY A 141 3.29 -24.70 -5.47
N ILE A 142 2.55 -23.80 -4.80
CA ILE A 142 3.11 -22.59 -4.19
C ILE A 142 4.08 -22.99 -3.06
N ALA A 143 3.67 -23.85 -2.13
CA ALA A 143 4.51 -24.29 -1.02
C ALA A 143 5.79 -25.03 -1.47
N LEU A 144 5.72 -25.79 -2.55
CA LEU A 144 6.88 -26.45 -3.14
C LEU A 144 7.85 -25.44 -3.75
N LYS A 145 7.32 -24.45 -4.48
CA LYS A 145 8.12 -23.39 -5.08
C LYS A 145 8.82 -22.56 -4.01
N THR A 146 8.11 -22.13 -2.97
CA THR A 146 8.68 -21.34 -1.87
C THR A 146 9.75 -22.14 -1.13
N SER A 147 9.48 -23.41 -0.81
CA SER A 147 10.47 -24.32 -0.23
C SER A 147 11.75 -24.40 -1.07
N ALA A 148 11.63 -24.63 -2.38
CA ALA A 148 12.78 -24.68 -3.29
C ALA A 148 13.57 -23.35 -3.29
N THR A 149 12.88 -22.20 -3.32
CA THR A 149 13.55 -20.90 -3.27
C THR A 149 14.28 -20.65 -1.96
N LEU A 150 13.72 -21.09 -0.83
CA LEU A 150 14.36 -20.95 0.48
C LEU A 150 15.57 -21.87 0.63
N HIS A 151 15.48 -23.11 0.14
CA HIS A 151 16.63 -24.02 0.09
C HIS A 151 17.76 -23.44 -0.77
N HIS A 152 17.43 -22.90 -1.94
CA HIS A 152 18.42 -22.24 -2.79
C HIS A 152 19.05 -21.01 -2.10
N TYR A 153 18.25 -20.18 -1.44
CA TYR A 153 18.74 -19.03 -0.70
C TYR A 153 19.70 -19.44 0.43
N LYS A 154 19.34 -20.46 1.21
CA LYS A 154 20.19 -20.99 2.28
C LYS A 154 21.53 -21.48 1.75
N ILE A 155 21.52 -22.27 0.67
CA ILE A 155 22.74 -22.76 0.02
C ILE A 155 23.59 -21.57 -0.47
N SER A 156 22.97 -20.59 -1.15
CA SER A 156 23.67 -19.41 -1.64
C SER A 156 24.28 -18.57 -0.51
N SER A 157 23.59 -18.44 0.63
CA SER A 157 24.11 -17.72 1.80
C SER A 157 25.37 -18.39 2.36
N ILE A 158 25.31 -19.71 2.54
CA ILE A 158 26.45 -20.49 3.06
C ILE A 158 27.66 -20.35 2.11
N ILE A 159 27.44 -20.48 0.80
CA ILE A 159 28.52 -20.32 -0.19
C ILE A 159 29.15 -18.92 -0.10
N LYS A 160 28.33 -17.86 0.01
CA LYS A 160 28.84 -16.49 0.15
C LYS A 160 29.64 -16.28 1.45
N GLU A 161 29.21 -16.89 2.55
CA GLU A 161 29.92 -16.84 3.82
C GLU A 161 31.27 -17.58 3.73
N GLU A 162 31.30 -18.77 3.13
CA GLU A 162 32.53 -19.53 2.90
C GLU A 162 33.52 -18.76 2.00
N GLU A 163 33.05 -18.15 0.92
CA GLU A 163 33.89 -17.30 0.06
C GLU A 163 34.50 -16.11 0.81
N GLN A 164 33.73 -15.49 1.72
CA GLN A 164 34.24 -14.39 2.55
C GLN A 164 35.28 -14.87 3.56
N ILE A 165 35.06 -16.04 4.18
CA ILE A 165 36.02 -16.65 5.10
C ILE A 165 37.33 -16.96 4.36
N GLN A 166 37.26 -17.57 3.19
CA GLN A 166 38.44 -17.86 2.36
C GLN A 166 39.22 -16.58 1.99
N LYS A 167 38.53 -15.53 1.53
CA LYS A 167 39.16 -14.23 1.23
C LYS A 167 39.84 -13.62 2.46
N ARG A 168 39.22 -13.72 3.65
CA ARG A 168 39.82 -13.23 4.90
C ARG A 168 41.06 -14.03 5.28
N GLU A 169 41.00 -15.35 5.17
CA GLU A 169 42.15 -16.23 5.45
C GLU A 169 43.31 -15.97 4.48
N GLU A 170 43.06 -15.81 3.18
CA GLU A 170 44.08 -15.47 2.19
C GLU A 170 44.74 -14.13 2.51
N LEU A 171 43.93 -13.13 2.87
CA LEU A 171 44.41 -11.81 3.24
C LEU A 171 45.20 -11.85 4.56
N GLU A 172 44.80 -12.67 5.53
CA GLU A 172 45.55 -12.87 6.77
C GLU A 172 46.86 -13.62 6.52
N ARG A 173 46.87 -14.65 5.67
CA ARG A 173 48.09 -15.35 5.23
C ARG A 173 49.03 -14.39 4.51
N PHE A 174 48.51 -13.52 3.65
CA PHE A 174 49.28 -12.47 2.99
C PHE A 174 49.86 -11.49 4.02
N ARG A 175 49.05 -11.02 4.98
CA ARG A 175 49.50 -10.17 6.09
C ARG A 175 50.58 -10.85 6.93
N ARG A 176 50.44 -12.13 7.27
CA ARG A 176 51.45 -12.89 8.03
C ARG A 176 52.77 -13.04 7.26
N LYS A 177 52.71 -13.24 5.94
CA LYS A 177 53.90 -13.28 5.08
C LYS A 177 54.59 -11.91 4.99
N HIS A 178 53.82 -10.82 5.00
CA HIS A 178 54.33 -9.45 4.89
C HIS A 178 54.57 -8.75 6.24
N SER A 179 54.09 -9.31 7.35
CA SER A 179 54.31 -8.74 8.69
C SER A 179 55.75 -9.02 9.12
N ARG A 180 56.62 -8.05 8.90
CA ARG A 180 57.82 -7.91 9.73
C ARG A 180 57.36 -7.54 11.13
N THR A 181 57.74 -8.33 12.12
CA THR A 181 57.51 -8.03 13.54
C THR A 181 58.37 -6.83 13.94
N ILE A 182 57.89 -5.63 13.64
CA ILE A 182 58.44 -4.41 14.20
C ILE A 182 57.92 -4.35 15.64
N PRO A 183 58.80 -4.39 16.66
CA PRO A 183 58.36 -4.29 18.05
C PRO A 183 57.56 -3.00 18.22
N LYS A 184 56.37 -3.09 18.84
CA LYS A 184 55.57 -1.91 19.17
C LYS A 184 56.42 -1.02 20.07
N ALA A 185 56.65 0.22 19.65
CA ALA A 185 57.31 1.21 20.49
C ALA A 185 56.52 1.33 21.80
N LEU A 186 57.22 1.29 22.93
CA LEU A 186 56.63 1.53 24.25
C LEU A 186 55.90 2.88 24.21
N PRO A 187 54.60 2.95 24.59
CA PRO A 187 53.91 4.22 24.65
C PRO A 187 54.63 5.10 25.67
N GLN A 188 55.05 6.29 25.25
CA GLN A 188 55.60 7.26 26.18
C GLN A 188 54.54 7.59 27.23
N PRO A 189 54.91 7.74 28.51
CA PRO A 189 53.97 8.13 29.55
C PRO A 189 53.36 9.50 29.20
N ILE A 190 52.06 9.50 28.87
CA ILE A 190 51.32 10.72 28.59
C ILE A 190 51.09 11.41 29.93
N SER A 191 51.84 12.48 30.20
CA SER A 191 51.57 13.35 31.34
C SER A 191 50.15 13.93 31.19
N PRO A 192 49.29 13.85 32.21
CA PRO A 192 48.00 14.52 32.16
C PRO A 192 48.24 16.03 32.02
N LYS A 193 47.58 16.66 31.04
CA LYS A 193 47.57 18.13 30.93
C LYS A 193 46.98 18.68 32.23
N MET A 194 47.71 19.54 32.94
CA MET A 194 47.20 20.21 34.14
C MET A 194 45.91 20.97 33.77
N GLN A 195 44.78 20.55 34.35
CA GLN A 195 43.51 21.25 34.21
C GLN A 195 43.47 22.42 35.20
N ILE A 196 44.18 23.50 34.87
CA ILE A 196 43.93 24.80 35.51
C ILE A 196 42.88 25.47 34.63
N ALA A 197 41.60 25.17 34.87
CA ALA A 197 40.51 25.86 34.19
C ALA A 197 40.54 27.33 34.60
N THR A 198 41.01 28.19 33.70
CA THR A 198 40.86 29.63 33.88
C THR A 198 39.37 29.99 33.89
N LYS A 199 38.98 31.08 34.57
CA LYS A 199 37.58 31.52 34.65
C LYS A 199 36.93 31.62 33.25
N GLU A 200 37.68 32.07 32.26
CA GLU A 200 37.22 32.20 30.87
C GLU A 200 36.99 30.84 30.20
N GLU A 201 37.88 29.88 30.40
CA GLU A 201 37.75 28.53 29.85
C GLU A 201 36.54 27.78 30.43
N LEU A 202 36.23 28.00 31.72
CA LEU A 202 35.01 27.50 32.33
C LEU A 202 33.75 28.10 31.68
N PHE A 203 33.73 29.41 31.42
CA PHE A 203 32.59 30.04 30.77
C PHE A 203 32.44 29.61 29.30
N ASP A 204 33.54 29.35 28.59
CA ASP A 204 33.49 28.88 27.21
C ASP A 204 33.07 27.40 27.12
N ALA A 205 33.49 26.57 28.07
CA ALA A 205 32.98 25.22 28.26
C ALA A 205 31.47 25.23 28.61
N MET A 206 31.01 26.16 29.46
CA MET A 206 29.59 26.32 29.75
C MET A 206 28.79 26.80 28.54
N ARG A 207 29.32 27.76 27.75
CA ARG A 207 28.67 28.24 26.52
C ARG A 207 28.56 27.13 25.48
N SER A 208 29.62 26.37 25.25
CA SER A 208 29.61 25.24 24.31
C SER A 208 28.63 24.15 24.75
N ALA A 209 28.59 23.81 26.04
CA ALA A 209 27.60 22.88 26.58
C ALA A 209 26.15 23.39 26.41
N ILE A 210 25.89 24.68 26.63
CA ILE A 210 24.57 25.28 26.41
C ILE A 210 24.18 25.24 24.93
N ILE A 211 25.10 25.57 24.03
CA ILE A 211 24.89 25.51 22.57
C ILE A 211 24.59 24.07 22.13
N GLU A 212 25.33 23.09 22.64
CA GLU A 212 25.11 21.68 22.34
C GLU A 212 23.72 21.21 22.79
N VAL A 213 23.31 21.57 24.02
CA VAL A 213 21.97 21.27 24.54
C VAL A 213 20.88 21.94 23.70
N MET A 214 21.07 23.19 23.26
CA MET A 214 20.14 23.89 22.36
C MET A 214 20.03 23.20 21.00
N GLN A 215 21.15 22.83 20.38
CA GLN A 215 21.17 22.12 19.10
C GLN A 215 20.49 20.75 19.22
N ASN A 216 20.71 20.03 20.31
CA ASN A 216 20.07 18.73 20.57
C ASN A 216 18.56 18.89 20.79
N LYS A 217 18.13 19.93 21.51
CA LYS A 217 16.70 20.28 21.69
C LYS A 217 16.04 20.65 20.35
N GLU A 218 16.73 21.39 19.50
CA GLU A 218 16.22 21.76 18.17
C GLU A 218 16.14 20.55 17.23
N LYS A 219 17.17 19.70 17.22
CA LYS A 219 17.15 18.41 16.49
C LYS A 219 15.98 17.54 16.94
N LEU A 220 15.71 17.46 18.25
CA LEU A 220 14.56 16.73 18.78
C LEU A 220 13.22 17.33 18.32
N ARG A 221 13.08 18.66 18.33
CA ARG A 221 11.88 19.34 17.81
C ARG A 221 11.66 19.05 16.33
N ARG A 222 12.71 19.12 15.51
CA ARG A 222 12.66 18.76 14.07
C ARG A 222 12.29 17.30 13.83
N ARG A 223 12.67 16.38 14.72
CA ARG A 223 12.27 14.96 14.66
C ARG A 223 10.79 14.79 15.01
N LYS A 224 10.26 15.53 16.00
CA LYS A 224 8.83 15.51 16.34
C LYS A 224 7.98 16.06 15.18
N MET A 225 8.32 17.23 14.65
CA MET A 225 7.62 17.81 13.50
C MET A 225 7.58 16.86 12.29
N ARG A 226 8.71 16.24 11.93
CA ARG A 226 8.74 15.24 10.85
C ARG A 226 7.86 14.02 11.13
N ARG A 227 7.82 13.53 12.37
CA ARG A 227 6.94 12.42 12.76
C ARG A 227 5.47 12.81 12.64
N ASP A 228 5.11 14.02 13.06
CA ASP A 228 3.73 14.51 13.01
C ASP A 228 3.29 14.78 11.56
N GLU A 229 4.16 15.33 10.72
CA GLU A 229 3.94 15.48 9.27
C GLU A 229 3.74 14.13 8.57
N LEU A 230 4.59 13.13 8.87
CA LEU A 230 4.43 11.78 8.33
C LEU A 230 3.13 11.11 8.79
N LYS A 231 2.72 11.32 10.05
CA LYS A 231 1.43 10.84 10.55
C LYS A 231 0.26 11.51 9.81
N GLN A 232 0.31 12.82 9.63
CA GLN A 232 -0.71 13.56 8.89
C GLN A 232 -0.78 13.12 7.42
N GLN A 233 0.36 12.91 6.77
CA GLN A 233 0.41 12.38 5.40
C GLN A 233 -0.20 10.97 5.32
N LYS A 234 0.12 10.08 6.26
CA LYS A 234 -0.50 8.75 6.33
C LYS A 234 -2.02 8.82 6.51
N ILE A 235 -2.52 9.72 7.35
CA ILE A 235 -3.96 9.94 7.55
C ILE A 235 -4.61 10.47 6.26
N GLN A 236 -4.00 11.44 5.58
CA GLN A 236 -4.52 11.98 4.32
C GLN A 236 -4.49 10.96 3.17
N MET A 237 -3.46 10.11 3.11
CA MET A 237 -3.38 9.02 2.13
C MET A 237 -4.47 7.98 2.41
N LYS A 238 -4.69 7.61 3.68
CA LYS A 238 -5.79 6.71 4.09
C LYS A 238 -7.16 7.29 3.76
N SER A 239 -7.38 8.59 3.95
CA SER A 239 -8.66 9.23 3.61
C SER A 239 -8.87 9.36 2.11
N LYS A 240 -7.80 9.51 1.31
CA LYS A 240 -7.86 9.60 -0.16
C LYS A 240 -7.96 8.23 -0.84
N ALA A 241 -7.41 7.18 -0.22
CA ALA A 241 -7.39 5.81 -0.75
C ALA A 241 -8.67 5.00 -0.40
N GLN A 242 -9.57 5.53 0.42
CA GLN A 242 -10.88 4.91 0.59
C GLN A 242 -11.71 5.15 -0.67
N LEU A 243 -11.91 4.09 -1.46
CA LEU A 243 -13.01 4.04 -2.41
C LEU A 243 -14.31 4.41 -1.68
N PRO A 244 -15.24 5.15 -2.32
CA PRO A 244 -16.54 5.44 -1.71
C PRO A 244 -17.14 4.14 -1.18
N LYS A 245 -17.69 4.16 0.04
CA LYS A 245 -18.17 2.97 0.76
C LYS A 245 -19.09 2.09 -0.08
N GLU A 246 -19.78 2.68 -1.05
CA GLU A 246 -20.65 2.03 -2.03
C GLU A 246 -19.90 1.10 -3.01
N LEU A 247 -18.72 1.48 -3.51
CA LEU A 247 -17.94 0.64 -4.44
C LEU A 247 -17.21 -0.50 -3.72
N LEU A 248 -16.75 -0.25 -2.49
CA LEU A 248 -16.13 -1.27 -1.63
C LEU A 248 -17.13 -2.39 -1.28
N LYS A 249 -18.42 -2.04 -1.21
CA LYS A 249 -19.55 -2.96 -0.94
C LYS A 249 -19.81 -3.94 -2.09
N HIS A 250 -19.64 -3.53 -3.35
CA HIS A 250 -19.81 -4.40 -4.52
C HIS A 250 -18.61 -5.34 -4.73
N ILE A 251 -17.40 -4.92 -4.36
CA ILE A 251 -16.16 -5.71 -4.54
C ILE A 251 -15.96 -6.72 -3.39
N SER A 252 -16.41 -6.39 -2.17
CA SER A 252 -16.19 -7.21 -0.97
C SER A 252 -16.99 -8.53 -0.93
N GLY A 253 -18.00 -8.72 -1.80
CA GLY A 253 -18.83 -9.93 -1.77
C GLY A 253 -19.58 -10.16 -0.45
N ARG A 254 -19.70 -9.13 0.40
CA ARG A 254 -20.47 -9.19 1.65
C ARG A 254 -21.95 -9.23 1.26
N GLU A 255 -22.64 -10.29 1.63
CA GLU A 255 -24.10 -10.36 1.49
C GLU A 255 -24.71 -9.13 2.18
N GLN A 256 -25.48 -8.33 1.45
CA GLN A 256 -26.17 -7.18 2.03
C GLN A 256 -27.05 -7.69 3.17
N THR A 257 -26.98 -7.07 4.35
CA THR A 257 -27.99 -7.34 5.37
C THR A 257 -29.36 -6.96 4.81
N VAL A 258 -30.41 -7.63 5.27
CA VAL A 258 -31.78 -7.38 4.80
C VAL A 258 -32.16 -5.90 4.96
N GLU A 259 -31.72 -5.26 6.05
CA GLU A 259 -31.93 -3.84 6.32
C GLU A 259 -31.21 -2.92 5.32
N GLU A 260 -29.95 -3.20 5.01
CA GLU A 260 -29.18 -2.43 4.02
C GLU A 260 -29.74 -2.59 2.61
N LEU A 261 -30.25 -3.78 2.28
CA LEU A 261 -30.93 -4.05 1.01
C LEU A 261 -32.22 -3.23 0.93
N HIS A 262 -33.03 -3.23 1.99
CA HIS A 262 -34.25 -2.43 2.06
C HIS A 262 -33.97 -0.92 1.96
N GLU A 263 -32.91 -0.43 2.60
CA GLU A 263 -32.51 0.98 2.53
C GLU A 263 -31.99 1.36 1.14
N SER A 264 -31.23 0.48 0.48
CA SER A 264 -30.80 0.67 -0.90
C SER A 264 -32.00 0.76 -1.84
N TRP A 265 -32.97 -0.15 -1.72
CA TRP A 265 -34.20 -0.10 -2.51
C TRP A 265 -35.04 1.13 -2.22
N TYR A 266 -35.19 1.52 -0.95
CA TYR A 266 -35.89 2.74 -0.57
C TYR A 266 -35.27 3.99 -1.21
N ASN A 267 -33.94 4.09 -1.21
CA ASN A 267 -33.23 5.21 -1.84
C ASN A 267 -33.39 5.21 -3.36
N ARG A 268 -33.40 4.04 -4.01
CA ARG A 268 -33.71 3.91 -5.44
C ARG A 268 -35.13 4.37 -5.75
N ILE A 269 -36.13 3.90 -5.00
CA ILE A 269 -37.54 4.29 -5.14
C ILE A 269 -37.72 5.79 -4.92
N LYS A 270 -37.02 6.36 -3.93
CA LYS A 270 -37.03 7.81 -3.68
C LYS A 270 -36.42 8.61 -4.83
N ALA A 271 -35.36 8.11 -5.46
CA ALA A 271 -34.76 8.75 -6.61
C ALA A 271 -35.69 8.70 -7.84
N THR A 272 -36.37 7.58 -8.08
CA THR A 272 -37.31 7.44 -9.19
C THR A 272 -38.55 8.30 -9.03
N ILE A 273 -39.08 8.41 -7.81
CA ILE A 273 -40.22 9.29 -7.50
C ILE A 273 -39.86 10.77 -7.70
N LYS A 274 -38.63 11.16 -7.34
CA LYS A 274 -38.11 12.51 -7.62
C LYS A 274 -37.94 12.79 -9.11
N LEU A 275 -37.56 11.79 -9.91
CA LEU A 275 -37.40 11.95 -11.35
C LEU A 275 -38.75 11.98 -12.10
N ASN A 276 -39.76 11.29 -11.59
CA ASN A 276 -41.08 11.14 -12.22
C ASN A 276 -42.15 12.10 -11.66
N ASN A 277 -41.78 13.19 -11.00
CA ASN A 277 -42.71 14.20 -10.46
C ASN A 277 -43.81 13.63 -9.53
N ASN A 278 -43.40 12.86 -8.52
CA ASN A 278 -44.25 12.32 -7.43
C ASN A 278 -45.20 11.17 -7.76
N GLU A 279 -45.29 10.71 -9.02
CA GLU A 279 -46.02 9.50 -9.36
C GLU A 279 -45.03 8.41 -9.79
N SER A 280 -45.02 7.28 -9.09
CA SER A 280 -44.22 6.14 -9.53
C SER A 280 -45.04 4.87 -9.62
N ASN A 281 -44.89 4.19 -10.76
CA ASN A 281 -45.54 2.94 -11.04
C ASN A 281 -44.56 1.78 -10.87
N PHE A 282 -45.07 0.64 -10.41
CA PHE A 282 -44.29 -0.61 -10.31
C PHE A 282 -43.59 -1.00 -11.62
N PHE A 283 -44.18 -0.67 -12.78
CA PHE A 283 -43.59 -0.94 -14.09
C PHE A 283 -42.33 -0.12 -14.38
N ASP A 284 -42.23 1.11 -13.87
CA ASP A 284 -41.05 1.95 -14.07
C ASP A 284 -39.86 1.38 -13.30
N LEU A 285 -40.09 0.92 -12.07
CA LEU A 285 -39.10 0.20 -11.26
C LEU A 285 -38.70 -1.13 -11.93
N ALA A 286 -39.65 -1.84 -12.52
CA ALA A 286 -39.38 -3.09 -13.23
C ALA A 286 -38.54 -2.88 -14.50
N ASN A 287 -38.63 -1.71 -15.15
CA ASN A 287 -37.80 -1.38 -16.32
C ASN A 287 -36.35 -1.12 -15.94
N ILE A 288 -36.09 -0.46 -14.79
CA ILE A 288 -34.73 -0.27 -14.26
C ILE A 288 -34.03 -1.62 -14.05
N ILE A 289 -34.74 -2.63 -13.54
CA ILE A 289 -34.20 -3.98 -13.34
C ILE A 289 -33.85 -4.66 -14.67
N LYS A 290 -34.65 -4.45 -15.72
CA LYS A 290 -34.38 -5.04 -17.05
C LYS A 290 -33.07 -4.51 -17.65
N ASP A 291 -32.71 -3.26 -17.33
CA ASP A 291 -31.50 -2.59 -17.79
C ASP A 291 -30.25 -3.01 -16.98
N GLU A 292 -30.40 -3.25 -15.67
CA GLU A 292 -29.29 -3.68 -14.80
C GLU A 292 -28.87 -5.14 -15.02
N GLU A 293 -29.81 -6.07 -15.23
CA GLU A 293 -29.51 -7.51 -15.32
C GLU A 293 -29.74 -8.10 -16.72
N LYS A 294 -28.70 -8.70 -17.30
CA LYS A 294 -28.75 -9.32 -18.64
C LYS A 294 -29.38 -10.73 -18.65
N SER A 295 -29.34 -11.45 -17.53
CA SER A 295 -29.83 -12.85 -17.46
C SER A 295 -31.33 -12.93 -17.27
N ARG A 296 -32.02 -13.79 -18.04
CA ARG A 296 -33.46 -14.03 -17.91
C ARG A 296 -33.86 -14.58 -16.54
N LEU A 297 -32.99 -15.40 -15.94
CA LEU A 297 -33.22 -15.96 -14.60
C LEU A 297 -32.97 -14.91 -13.51
N GLY A 298 -31.90 -14.13 -13.66
CA GLY A 298 -31.56 -13.01 -12.77
C GLY A 298 -32.73 -12.04 -12.66
N ARG A 299 -33.25 -11.57 -13.81
CA ARG A 299 -34.38 -10.64 -13.86
C ARG A 299 -35.58 -11.10 -13.03
N LYS A 300 -35.90 -12.40 -13.06
CA LYS A 300 -36.98 -12.97 -12.25
C LYS A 300 -36.67 -12.89 -10.76
N PHE A 301 -35.46 -13.25 -10.34
CA PHE A 301 -35.03 -13.14 -8.95
C PHE A 301 -34.99 -11.70 -8.45
N SER A 302 -34.50 -10.77 -9.27
CA SER A 302 -34.46 -9.35 -8.93
C SER A 302 -35.87 -8.75 -8.82
N LEU A 303 -36.80 -9.12 -9.71
CA LEU A 303 -38.21 -8.75 -9.57
C LEU A 303 -38.85 -9.27 -8.27
N VAL A 304 -38.59 -10.53 -7.91
CA VAL A 304 -39.09 -11.11 -6.65
C VAL A 304 -38.49 -10.38 -5.44
N ARG A 305 -37.18 -10.08 -5.48
CA ARG A 305 -36.50 -9.32 -4.41
C ARG A 305 -37.04 -7.89 -4.28
N MET A 306 -37.27 -7.21 -5.40
CA MET A 306 -37.87 -5.87 -5.41
C MET A 306 -39.28 -5.89 -4.83
N PHE A 307 -40.10 -6.86 -5.25
CA PHE A 307 -41.47 -7.00 -4.73
C PHE A 307 -41.47 -7.26 -3.22
N LEU A 308 -40.61 -8.16 -2.73
CA LEU A 308 -40.45 -8.40 -1.29
C LEU A 308 -39.98 -7.15 -0.56
N ALA A 309 -39.00 -6.42 -1.09
CA ALA A 309 -38.52 -5.18 -0.50
C ALA A 309 -39.61 -4.10 -0.42
N LEU A 310 -40.45 -3.96 -1.46
CA LEU A 310 -41.60 -3.05 -1.46
C LEU A 310 -42.61 -3.41 -0.37
N MET A 311 -42.94 -4.70 -0.23
CA MET A 311 -43.83 -5.17 0.83
C MET A 311 -43.26 -4.87 2.21
N PHE A 312 -41.98 -5.15 2.44
CA PHE A 312 -41.31 -4.83 3.71
C PHE A 312 -41.30 -3.33 4.00
N LEU A 313 -41.00 -2.49 3.01
CA LEU A 313 -41.00 -1.03 3.15
C LEU A 313 -42.40 -0.47 3.43
N SER A 314 -43.44 -1.08 2.86
CA SER A 314 -44.83 -0.76 3.15
C SER A 314 -45.21 -1.14 4.59
N THR A 315 -44.86 -2.35 5.04
CA THR A 315 -45.08 -2.74 6.46
C THR A 315 -44.32 -1.86 7.44
N GLY A 316 -43.16 -1.33 7.04
CA GLY A 316 -42.37 -0.36 7.81
C GLY A 316 -42.88 1.09 7.77
N ASN A 317 -44.08 1.35 7.21
CA ASN A 317 -44.68 2.68 7.05
C ASN A 317 -43.87 3.69 6.23
N LYS A 318 -42.88 3.25 5.44
CA LYS A 318 -42.05 4.15 4.62
C LYS A 318 -42.67 4.43 3.24
N LEU A 319 -43.53 3.54 2.76
CA LEU A 319 -44.21 3.64 1.45
C LEU A 319 -45.70 3.33 1.61
N ILE A 320 -46.53 4.05 0.85
CA ILE A 320 -47.94 3.70 0.62
C ILE A 320 -48.02 3.02 -0.73
N LEU A 321 -48.62 1.83 -0.76
CA LEU A 321 -48.92 1.09 -1.98
C LEU A 321 -50.42 1.15 -2.17
N SER A 322 -50.86 1.71 -3.30
CA SER A 322 -52.26 1.66 -3.75
C SER A 322 -52.34 0.83 -5.02
N GLN A 323 -53.37 -0.01 -5.09
CA GLN A 323 -53.65 -0.83 -6.26
C GLN A 323 -55.15 -0.74 -6.54
N ASP A 324 -55.51 -0.44 -7.78
CA ASP A 324 -56.90 -0.40 -8.22
C ASP A 324 -57.49 -1.81 -8.27
N GLU A 325 -58.82 -1.91 -8.15
CA GLU A 325 -59.58 -3.17 -8.07
C GLU A 325 -59.36 -4.10 -9.28
N ASP A 326 -58.94 -3.55 -10.42
CA ASP A 326 -58.63 -4.29 -11.64
C ASP A 326 -57.20 -4.89 -11.67
N PHE A 327 -56.46 -4.83 -10.56
CA PHE A 327 -55.08 -5.35 -10.40
C PHE A 327 -54.06 -4.80 -11.41
N GLN A 328 -54.33 -3.69 -12.10
CA GLN A 328 -53.53 -3.24 -13.24
C GLN A 328 -52.14 -2.72 -12.84
N ASN A 329 -52.08 -1.69 -11.99
CA ASN A 329 -50.84 -1.04 -11.59
C ASN A 329 -50.82 -0.80 -10.08
N ILE A 330 -49.63 -0.97 -9.49
CA ILE A 330 -49.37 -0.54 -8.11
C ILE A 330 -48.74 0.84 -8.20
N SER A 331 -49.46 1.85 -7.72
CA SER A 331 -48.93 3.20 -7.49
C SER A 331 -48.22 3.24 -6.14
N ILE A 332 -47.06 3.88 -6.14
CA ILE A 332 -46.15 3.92 -4.99
C ILE A 332 -45.93 5.37 -4.61
N ASP A 333 -46.41 5.72 -3.42
CA ASP A 333 -46.23 7.04 -2.81
C ASP A 333 -45.30 6.93 -1.59
N ILE A 334 -44.50 7.97 -1.38
CA ILE A 334 -43.68 8.11 -0.16
C ILE A 334 -44.52 8.84 0.89
N LYS A 335 -44.50 8.33 2.13
CA LYS A 335 -45.12 9.01 3.27
C LYS A 335 -44.33 10.24 3.73
#